data_AF-A0A954GNY3-F1
#
_entry.id   AF-A0A954GNY3-F1
#
_cell.length_a   1.000
_cell.length_b   1.000
_cell.length_c   1.000
_cell.angle_alpha   90.00
_cell.angle_beta   90.00
_cell.angle_gamma   90.00
#
_symmetry.space_group_name_H-M   'P 1'
#
loop_
_entity.id
_entity.type
_entity.pdbx_description
1 polymer ?
#
loop_
_entity_poly.entity_id
_entity_poly.type
_entity_poly.pdbx_seq_one_letter_code
_entity_poly.pdbx_strand_id
1 'polypeptide(L)'
;MILDTAKQKGTGKWMSQHALDLGVPTTLITEAVYARCLSGQKDARVRAAEVLTGPEGGYEGDRQEFINDVRQALYASKLVSYAQGYVQLDAAAEEFGWKLNNGNIALLWRGGCIIRSRFLGDIKAAFDKNPNLENLLLDDFFKAAIDNAQASWRRVVSTAVNLGLPVPGFSAALTYYDGYRRGRLPANLLQAQRDYFGAHTYERTDKPRGETFHTDWIRERNI
;
A
#
# COMPACT_ATOMS: atom_id res chain seq x y z
N MET A 1 -27.47 11.66 13.89
CA MET A 1 -26.38 10.65 13.83
C MET A 1 -26.40 9.98 12.45
N ILE A 2 -25.28 9.50 11.93
CA ILE A 2 -25.12 8.91 10.58
C ILE A 2 -24.78 7.41 10.69
N LEU A 3 -25.36 6.57 9.83
CA LEU A 3 -25.09 5.13 9.79
C LEU A 3 -23.69 4.82 9.21
N ASP A 4 -22.94 3.92 9.85
CA ASP A 4 -21.58 3.49 9.49
C ASP A 4 -21.54 2.47 8.33
N THR A 5 -22.27 2.76 7.25
CA THR A 5 -22.31 1.95 6.02
C THR A 5 -21.93 2.81 4.82
N ALA A 6 -20.71 2.64 4.31
CA ALA A 6 -20.22 3.39 3.17
C ALA A 6 -20.70 2.75 1.85
N LYS A 7 -21.39 3.53 1.02
CA LYS A 7 -21.74 3.14 -0.35
C LYS A 7 -20.57 3.38 -1.32
N GLN A 8 -20.56 2.68 -2.45
CA GLN A 8 -19.64 2.94 -3.55
C GLN A 8 -20.34 2.76 -4.90
N LYS A 9 -19.94 3.57 -5.90
CA LYS A 9 -20.49 3.53 -7.27
C LYS A 9 -19.69 2.62 -8.22
N GLY A 10 -18.64 1.96 -7.74
CA GLY A 10 -17.84 1.00 -8.51
C GLY A 10 -16.49 1.51 -9.03
N THR A 11 -16.30 2.82 -9.21
CA THR A 11 -15.04 3.36 -9.78
C THR A 11 -13.79 3.04 -8.96
N GLY A 12 -13.89 3.02 -7.62
CA GLY A 12 -12.78 2.58 -6.77
C GLY A 12 -12.43 1.10 -6.96
N LYS A 13 -13.43 0.24 -7.17
CA LYS A 13 -13.24 -1.19 -7.45
C LYS A 13 -12.50 -1.39 -8.77
N TRP A 14 -12.84 -0.62 -9.80
CA TRP A 14 -12.17 -0.71 -11.11
C TRP A 14 -10.67 -0.45 -11.01
N MET A 15 -10.26 0.54 -10.21
CA MET A 15 -8.83 0.81 -10.01
C MET A 15 -8.11 -0.38 -9.37
N SER A 16 -8.72 -1.02 -8.35
CA SER A 16 -8.16 -2.21 -7.70
C SER A 16 -8.12 -3.42 -8.62
N GLN A 17 -9.16 -3.66 -9.43
CA GLN A 17 -9.17 -4.75 -10.41
C GLN A 17 -8.06 -4.53 -11.45
N HIS A 18 -7.97 -3.32 -11.99
CA HIS A 18 -6.95 -2.98 -12.98
C HIS A 18 -5.52 -3.09 -12.41
N ALA A 19 -5.32 -2.82 -11.11
CA ALA A 19 -4.01 -3.01 -10.48
C ALA A 19 -3.60 -4.49 -10.47
N LEU A 20 -4.56 -5.38 -10.21
CA LEU A 20 -4.35 -6.82 -10.27
C LEU A 20 -4.07 -7.29 -11.71
N ASP A 21 -4.83 -6.77 -12.68
CA ASP A 21 -4.66 -7.10 -14.10
C ASP A 21 -3.25 -6.69 -14.61
N LEU A 22 -2.76 -5.52 -14.19
CA LEU A 22 -1.42 -5.02 -14.52
C LEU A 22 -0.29 -5.63 -13.66
N GLY A 23 -0.61 -6.41 -12.63
CA GLY A 23 0.39 -6.97 -11.71
C GLY A 23 1.10 -5.94 -10.82
N VAL A 24 0.47 -4.80 -10.51
CA VAL A 24 1.05 -3.72 -9.69
C VAL A 24 0.46 -3.64 -8.28
N PRO A 25 1.27 -3.37 -7.24
CA PRO A 25 0.85 -3.41 -5.84
C PRO A 25 0.13 -2.12 -5.37
N THR A 26 -1.05 -1.82 -5.93
CA THR A 26 -1.93 -0.73 -5.44
C THR A 26 -2.73 -1.18 -4.20
N THR A 27 -2.02 -1.34 -3.09
CA THR A 27 -2.53 -1.94 -1.85
C THR A 27 -3.49 -1.02 -1.09
N LEU A 28 -3.15 0.26 -0.89
CA LEU A 28 -3.94 1.13 -0.01
C LEU A 28 -5.35 1.41 -0.55
N ILE A 29 -5.48 1.68 -1.86
CA ILE A 29 -6.79 1.92 -2.47
C ILE A 29 -7.65 0.66 -2.42
N THR A 30 -7.02 -0.50 -2.59
CA THR A 30 -7.71 -1.79 -2.47
C THR A 30 -8.23 -2.03 -1.06
N GLU A 31 -7.42 -1.74 -0.03
CA GLU A 31 -7.90 -1.74 1.36
C GLU A 31 -9.00 -0.71 1.61
N ALA A 32 -8.95 0.46 0.98
CA ALA A 32 -10.02 1.45 1.09
C ALA A 32 -11.34 0.96 0.47
N VAL A 33 -11.29 0.16 -0.61
CA VAL A 33 -12.46 -0.51 -1.19
C VAL A 33 -12.97 -1.59 -0.24
N TYR A 34 -12.09 -2.44 0.30
CA TYR A 34 -12.49 -3.49 1.25
C TYR A 34 -13.06 -2.94 2.55
N ALA A 35 -12.53 -1.84 3.08
CA ALA A 35 -13.08 -1.17 4.26
C ALA A 35 -14.54 -0.72 4.04
N ARG A 36 -14.89 -0.26 2.83
CA ARG A 36 -16.29 0.05 2.49
C ARG A 36 -17.14 -1.21 2.44
N CYS A 37 -16.65 -2.28 1.82
CA CYS A 37 -17.34 -3.58 1.79
C CYS A 37 -17.61 -4.11 3.21
N LEU A 38 -16.61 -4.05 4.09
CA LEU A 38 -16.73 -4.46 5.50
C LEU A 38 -17.77 -3.60 6.24
N SER A 39 -17.77 -2.29 6.01
CA SER A 39 -18.77 -1.40 6.61
C SER A 39 -20.20 -1.77 6.20
N GLY A 40 -20.39 -2.24 4.96
CA GLY A 40 -21.69 -2.69 4.44
C GLY A 40 -22.23 -3.96 5.10
N GLN A 41 -21.37 -4.77 5.72
CA GLN A 41 -21.77 -5.97 6.49
C GLN A 41 -22.27 -5.60 7.90
N LYS A 42 -23.09 -4.54 8.03
CA LYS A 42 -23.46 -3.95 9.32
C LYS A 42 -24.08 -4.95 10.28
N ASP A 43 -25.13 -5.66 9.86
CA ASP A 43 -25.84 -6.60 10.74
C ASP A 43 -24.95 -7.77 11.16
N ALA A 44 -24.07 -8.23 10.26
CA ALA A 44 -23.09 -9.26 10.59
C ALA A 44 -22.07 -8.75 11.61
N ARG A 45 -21.58 -7.50 11.47
CA ARG A 45 -20.66 -6.88 12.44
C ARG A 45 -21.30 -6.70 13.81
N VAL A 46 -22.58 -6.34 13.88
CA VAL A 46 -23.33 -6.21 15.14
C VAL A 46 -23.39 -7.57 15.84
N ARG A 47 -23.79 -8.64 15.14
CA ARG A 47 -23.78 -10.00 15.71
C ARG A 47 -22.38 -10.46 16.12
N ALA A 48 -21.36 -10.14 15.33
CA ALA A 48 -19.99 -10.51 15.63
C ALA A 48 -19.48 -9.83 16.92
N ALA A 49 -19.88 -8.59 17.19
CA ALA A 49 -19.49 -7.85 18.39
C ALA A 49 -20.03 -8.47 19.70
N GLU A 50 -21.07 -9.29 19.63
CA GLU A 50 -21.63 -10.00 20.80
C GLU A 50 -20.84 -11.28 21.14
N VAL A 51 -20.02 -11.78 20.21
CA VAL A 51 -19.33 -13.08 20.32
C VAL A 51 -17.81 -12.94 20.36
N LEU A 52 -17.25 -11.98 19.60
CA LEU A 52 -15.81 -11.79 19.48
C LEU A 52 -15.32 -10.77 20.50
N THR A 53 -14.26 -11.12 21.23
CA THR A 53 -13.58 -10.23 22.17
C THR A 53 -12.37 -9.55 21.51
N GLY A 54 -12.00 -8.38 22.04
CA GLY A 54 -10.82 -7.63 21.64
C GLY A 54 -10.02 -7.19 22.86
N PRO A 55 -8.86 -6.55 22.66
CA PRO A 55 -8.11 -5.96 23.76
C PRO A 55 -8.94 -4.86 24.46
N GLU A 56 -8.77 -4.75 25.76
CA GLU A 56 -9.40 -3.73 26.60
C GLU A 56 -8.42 -2.60 26.93
N GLY A 57 -8.96 -1.43 27.29
CA GLY A 57 -8.19 -0.27 27.69
C GLY A 57 -8.18 0.86 26.65
N GLY A 58 -7.40 1.89 26.94
CA GLY A 58 -7.27 3.08 26.12
C GLY A 58 -5.82 3.50 25.96
N TYR A 59 -5.59 4.53 25.15
CA TYR A 59 -4.27 5.14 25.05
C TYR A 59 -3.98 5.97 26.31
N GLU A 60 -2.91 5.63 27.03
CA GLU A 60 -2.50 6.30 28.29
C GLU A 60 -1.38 7.32 28.09
N GLY A 61 -0.87 7.50 26.87
CA GLY A 61 0.19 8.47 26.57
C GLY A 61 -0.29 9.91 26.37
N ASP A 62 0.63 10.80 25.99
CA ASP A 62 0.30 12.19 25.75
C ASP A 62 -0.61 12.36 24.53
N ARG A 63 -1.79 12.94 24.76
CA ARG A 63 -2.81 13.13 23.73
C ARG A 63 -2.32 14.03 22.59
N GLN A 64 -1.59 15.09 22.90
CA GLN A 64 -1.17 16.08 21.91
C GLN A 64 -0.05 15.54 21.01
N GLU A 65 0.86 14.76 21.59
CA GLU A 65 1.86 13.97 20.89
C GLU A 65 1.20 12.96 19.96
N PHE A 66 0.23 12.20 20.44
CA PHE A 66 -0.43 11.19 19.61
C PHE A 66 -1.25 11.80 18.47
N ILE A 67 -1.87 12.97 18.66
CA ILE A 67 -2.51 13.72 17.56
C ILE A 67 -1.47 14.10 16.49
N ASN A 68 -0.29 14.54 16.89
CA ASN A 68 0.80 14.83 15.96
C ASN A 68 1.28 13.57 15.25
N ASP A 69 1.33 12.43 15.94
CA ASP A 69 1.69 11.16 15.35
C ASP A 69 0.68 10.72 14.29
N VAL A 70 -0.61 10.80 14.59
CA VAL A 70 -1.70 10.50 13.64
C VAL A 70 -1.63 11.42 12.42
N ARG A 71 -1.31 12.71 12.62
CA ARG A 71 -1.12 13.66 11.51
C ARG A 71 0.03 13.21 10.59
N GLN A 72 1.15 12.77 11.14
CA GLN A 72 2.29 12.28 10.34
C GLN A 72 1.98 10.94 9.66
N ALA A 73 1.34 10.01 10.37
CA ALA A 73 0.89 8.73 9.82
C ALA A 73 -0.05 8.90 8.63
N LEU A 74 -1.02 9.82 8.75
CA LEU A 74 -1.94 10.17 7.68
C LEU A 74 -1.20 10.75 6.48
N TYR A 75 -0.27 11.67 6.72
CA TYR A 75 0.50 12.28 5.64
C TYR A 75 1.36 11.24 4.91
N ALA A 76 2.15 10.44 5.62
CA ALA A 76 2.97 9.38 5.04
C ALA A 76 2.13 8.36 4.24
N SER A 77 1.01 7.91 4.80
CA SER A 77 0.10 6.97 4.13
C SER A 77 -0.50 7.56 2.86
N LYS A 78 -0.83 8.86 2.88
CA LYS A 78 -1.27 9.59 1.68
C LYS A 78 -0.16 9.59 0.62
N LEU A 79 1.08 9.93 0.97
CA LEU A 79 2.20 9.94 0.02
C LEU A 79 2.37 8.58 -0.66
N VAL A 80 2.34 7.50 0.13
CA VAL A 80 2.43 6.12 -0.39
C VAL A 80 1.26 5.77 -1.30
N SER A 81 0.03 6.17 -0.97
CA SER A 81 -1.13 5.93 -1.85
C SER A 81 -0.97 6.59 -3.22
N TYR A 82 -0.42 7.81 -3.26
CA TYR A 82 -0.17 8.49 -4.54
C TYR A 82 0.98 7.85 -5.29
N ALA A 83 2.07 7.47 -4.62
CA ALA A 83 3.18 6.74 -5.22
C ALA A 83 2.70 5.45 -5.92
N GLN A 84 1.86 4.65 -5.24
CA GLN A 84 1.23 3.47 -5.83
C GLN A 84 0.37 3.80 -7.06
N GLY A 85 -0.42 4.88 -6.99
CA GLY A 85 -1.26 5.32 -8.09
C GLY A 85 -0.47 5.71 -9.34
N TYR A 86 0.69 6.38 -9.18
CA TYR A 86 1.57 6.72 -10.30
C TYR A 86 2.29 5.50 -10.88
N VAL A 87 2.77 4.57 -10.05
CA VAL A 87 3.30 3.28 -10.52
C VAL A 87 2.26 2.54 -11.37
N GLN A 88 0.99 2.57 -10.96
CA GLN A 88 -0.09 1.95 -11.74
C GLN A 88 -0.39 2.70 -13.05
N LEU A 89 -0.28 4.04 -13.07
CA LEU A 89 -0.41 4.81 -14.32
C LEU A 89 0.72 4.47 -15.29
N ASP A 90 1.95 4.31 -14.81
CA ASP A 90 3.10 3.97 -15.64
C ASP A 90 2.98 2.56 -16.22
N ALA A 91 2.58 1.58 -15.41
CA ALA A 91 2.29 0.23 -15.89
C ALA A 91 1.15 0.20 -16.93
N ALA A 92 0.11 1.02 -16.75
CA ALA A 92 -0.94 1.17 -17.76
C ALA A 92 -0.42 1.83 -19.04
N ALA A 93 0.46 2.82 -18.92
CA ALA A 93 1.07 3.47 -20.07
C ALA A 93 1.91 2.51 -20.90
N GLU A 94 2.66 1.63 -20.22
CA GLU A 94 3.43 0.56 -20.87
C GLU A 94 2.52 -0.46 -21.57
N GLU A 95 1.55 -1.03 -20.85
CA GLU A 95 0.61 -2.05 -21.37
C GLU A 95 -0.16 -1.56 -22.61
N PHE A 96 -0.65 -0.32 -22.58
CA PHE A 96 -1.48 0.24 -23.66
C PHE A 96 -0.72 1.11 -24.66
N GLY A 97 0.60 1.24 -24.53
CA GLY A 97 1.43 2.08 -25.40
C GLY A 97 1.07 3.57 -25.33
N TRP A 98 0.54 4.04 -24.20
CA TRP A 98 0.17 5.46 -24.02
C TRP A 98 1.39 6.29 -23.63
N LYS A 99 1.37 7.55 -24.07
CA LYS A 99 2.36 8.56 -23.65
C LYS A 99 1.73 9.44 -22.58
N LEU A 100 1.74 8.95 -21.34
CA LEU A 100 1.26 9.74 -20.21
C LEU A 100 2.29 10.79 -19.81
N ASN A 101 1.80 11.94 -19.34
CA ASN A 101 2.62 12.98 -18.74
C ASN A 101 2.21 13.15 -17.28
N ASN A 102 2.96 12.50 -16.38
CA ASN A 102 2.62 12.41 -14.96
C ASN A 102 2.57 13.77 -14.26
N GLY A 103 3.45 14.71 -14.63
CA GLY A 103 3.43 16.08 -14.13
C GLY A 103 2.14 16.83 -14.53
N ASN A 104 1.72 16.69 -15.79
CA ASN A 104 0.46 17.31 -16.26
C ASN A 104 -0.77 16.64 -15.65
N ILE A 105 -0.76 15.33 -15.44
CA ILE A 105 -1.82 14.63 -14.69
C ILE A 105 -1.95 15.22 -13.27
N ALA A 106 -0.83 15.42 -12.58
CA ALA A 106 -0.81 16.05 -11.24
C ALA A 106 -1.39 17.47 -11.27
N LEU A 107 -1.00 18.25 -12.29
CA LEU A 107 -1.48 19.62 -12.48
C LEU A 107 -2.99 19.68 -12.71
N LEU A 108 -3.54 18.79 -13.55
CA LEU A 108 -4.98 18.71 -13.81
C LEU A 108 -5.77 18.40 -12.52
N TRP A 109 -5.23 17.55 -11.65
CA TRP A 109 -5.88 17.23 -10.38
C TRP A 109 -5.76 18.35 -9.33
N ARG A 110 -4.93 19.37 -9.55
CA ARG A 110 -4.73 20.47 -8.58
C ARG A 110 -5.97 21.34 -8.39
N GLY A 111 -6.89 21.38 -9.36
CA GLY A 111 -8.13 22.16 -9.32
C GLY A 111 -9.33 21.36 -9.79
N GLY A 112 -10.54 21.77 -9.38
CA GLY A 112 -11.82 21.21 -9.87
C GLY A 112 -12.19 19.81 -9.35
N CYS A 113 -11.23 18.93 -9.09
CA CYS A 113 -11.50 17.58 -8.63
C CYS A 113 -11.62 17.47 -7.08
N ILE A 114 -12.12 16.33 -6.60
CA ILE A 114 -12.33 16.06 -5.15
C ILE A 114 -11.00 15.96 -4.40
N ILE A 115 -9.96 15.40 -5.03
CA ILE A 115 -8.66 15.13 -4.40
C ILE A 115 -7.68 16.32 -4.42
N ARG A 116 -8.16 17.50 -4.88
CA ARG A 116 -7.36 18.72 -4.99
C ARG A 116 -6.66 19.05 -3.67
N SER A 117 -5.36 19.32 -3.72
CA SER A 117 -4.58 19.72 -2.55
C SER A 117 -3.28 20.41 -2.97
N ARG A 118 -2.67 21.19 -2.06
CA ARG A 118 -1.34 21.81 -2.29
C ARG A 118 -0.28 20.77 -2.67
N PHE A 119 -0.39 19.58 -2.07
CA PHE A 119 0.44 18.41 -2.31
C PHE A 119 0.57 17.98 -3.79
N LEU A 120 -0.44 18.22 -4.63
CA LEU A 120 -0.35 17.90 -6.06
C LEU A 120 0.67 18.80 -6.80
N GLY A 121 0.98 19.97 -6.25
CA GLY A 121 2.09 20.80 -6.72
C GLY A 121 3.45 20.13 -6.51
N ASP A 122 3.64 19.45 -5.37
CA ASP A 122 4.87 18.74 -5.06
C ASP A 122 5.08 17.53 -5.98
N ILE A 123 4.00 16.81 -6.30
CA ILE A 123 4.03 15.73 -7.31
C ILE A 123 4.45 16.28 -8.69
N LYS A 124 3.87 17.41 -9.12
CA LYS A 124 4.26 18.03 -10.38
C LYS A 124 5.73 18.41 -10.36
N ALA A 125 6.21 19.03 -9.29
CA ALA A 125 7.61 19.43 -9.17
C ALA A 125 8.57 18.23 -9.24
N ALA A 126 8.21 17.09 -8.63
CA ALA A 126 9.00 15.86 -8.74
C ALA A 126 9.11 15.35 -10.18
N PHE A 127 8.00 15.34 -10.93
CA PHE A 127 8.02 14.93 -12.35
C PHE A 127 8.60 15.99 -13.30
N ASP A 128 8.55 17.28 -12.96
CA ASP A 128 9.27 18.32 -13.71
C ASP A 128 10.79 18.14 -13.57
N LYS A 129 11.26 17.76 -12.38
CA LYS A 129 12.67 17.46 -12.10
C LYS A 129 13.12 16.16 -12.77
N ASN A 130 12.32 15.11 -12.69
CA ASN A 130 12.58 13.83 -13.33
C ASN A 130 11.30 13.27 -13.99
N PRO A 131 11.10 13.49 -15.30
CA PRO A 131 9.93 12.98 -16.00
C PRO A 131 9.82 11.44 -16.02
N ASN A 132 10.94 10.73 -15.82
CA ASN A 132 11.03 9.27 -15.83
C ASN A 132 11.16 8.69 -14.41
N LEU A 133 10.65 9.40 -13.40
CA LEU A 133 10.71 8.96 -12.01
C LEU A 133 9.88 7.68 -11.82
N GLU A 134 10.54 6.56 -11.53
CA GLU A 134 9.88 5.26 -11.38
C GLU A 134 8.92 5.18 -10.18
N ASN A 135 9.17 6.01 -9.15
CA ASN A 135 8.34 6.05 -7.96
C ASN A 135 8.51 7.39 -7.24
N LEU A 136 7.39 8.02 -6.85
CA LEU A 136 7.40 9.28 -6.12
C LEU A 136 8.24 9.23 -4.83
N LEU A 137 8.33 8.08 -4.16
CA LEU A 137 9.09 7.93 -2.92
C LEU A 137 10.61 8.14 -3.09
N LEU A 138 11.11 8.16 -4.32
CA LEU A 138 12.51 8.39 -4.65
C LEU A 138 12.84 9.86 -4.91
N ASP A 139 11.84 10.73 -5.02
CA ASP A 139 12.09 12.17 -5.04
C ASP A 139 12.45 12.69 -3.65
N ASP A 140 13.34 13.70 -3.60
CA ASP A 140 13.91 14.23 -2.37
C ASP A 140 12.85 14.76 -1.39
N PHE A 141 11.79 15.41 -1.90
CA PHE A 141 10.72 15.94 -1.06
C PHE A 141 9.95 14.80 -0.38
N PHE A 142 9.56 13.79 -1.15
CA PHE A 142 8.79 12.65 -0.66
C PHE A 142 9.62 11.80 0.31
N LYS A 143 10.88 11.55 -0.04
CA LYS A 143 11.84 10.86 0.82
C LYS A 143 11.96 11.58 2.17
N ALA A 144 12.22 12.89 2.17
CA ALA A 144 12.35 13.67 3.40
C ALA A 144 11.05 13.68 4.22
N ALA A 145 9.89 13.80 3.56
CA ALA A 145 8.60 13.74 4.24
C ALA A 145 8.35 12.39 4.92
N ILE A 146 8.67 11.28 4.26
CA ILE A 146 8.56 9.94 4.84
C ILE A 146 9.57 9.73 5.97
N ASP A 147 10.83 10.15 5.78
CA ASP A 147 11.87 10.04 6.81
C ASP A 147 11.46 10.74 8.10
N ASN A 148 10.84 11.91 8.00
CA ASN A 148 10.32 12.67 9.14
C ASN A 148 9.07 12.04 9.78
N ALA A 149 8.26 11.31 9.02
CA ALA A 149 6.96 10.79 9.47
C ALA A 149 7.01 9.34 9.96
N GLN A 150 7.98 8.53 9.52
CA GLN A 150 7.93 7.07 9.71
C GLN A 150 7.95 6.63 11.17
N ALA A 151 8.60 7.37 12.08
CA ALA A 151 8.60 7.03 13.50
C ALA A 151 7.19 7.18 14.12
N SER A 152 6.57 8.34 13.92
CA SER A 152 5.16 8.61 14.28
C SER A 152 4.21 7.59 13.65
N TRP A 153 4.43 7.29 12.38
CA TRP A 153 3.60 6.35 11.64
C TRP A 153 3.62 4.94 12.25
N ARG A 154 4.80 4.44 12.61
CA ARG A 154 4.97 3.15 13.30
C ARG A 154 4.32 3.14 14.68
N ARG A 155 4.43 4.25 15.45
CA ARG A 155 3.72 4.39 16.74
C ARG A 155 2.21 4.30 16.55
N VAL A 156 1.64 4.98 15.56
CA VAL A 156 0.19 4.91 15.29
C VAL A 156 -0.24 3.49 14.92
N VAL A 157 0.47 2.82 14.01
CA VAL A 157 0.10 1.46 13.60
C VAL A 157 0.23 0.48 14.76
N SER A 158 1.33 0.51 15.52
CA SER A 158 1.52 -0.38 16.67
C SER A 158 0.50 -0.14 17.79
N THR A 159 0.26 1.13 18.16
CA THR A 159 -0.76 1.49 19.14
C THR A 159 -2.15 1.04 18.69
N ALA A 160 -2.52 1.29 17.43
CA ALA A 160 -3.82 0.87 16.91
C ALA A 160 -3.99 -0.65 16.95
N VAL A 161 -2.96 -1.42 16.57
CA VAL A 161 -2.98 -2.89 16.64
C VAL A 161 -3.13 -3.38 18.08
N ASN A 162 -2.35 -2.82 19.02
CA ASN A 162 -2.42 -3.19 20.43
C ASN A 162 -3.78 -2.87 21.07
N LEU A 163 -4.43 -1.79 20.63
CA LEU A 163 -5.76 -1.38 21.08
C LEU A 163 -6.92 -1.98 20.26
N GLY A 164 -6.63 -2.88 19.30
CA GLY A 164 -7.67 -3.51 18.48
C GLY A 164 -8.41 -2.56 17.54
N LEU A 165 -7.81 -1.41 17.19
CA LEU A 165 -8.39 -0.41 16.31
C LEU A 165 -8.04 -0.69 14.84
N PRO A 166 -9.03 -0.84 13.94
CA PRO A 166 -8.76 -1.14 12.54
C PRO A 166 -8.20 0.10 11.82
N VAL A 167 -6.97 -0.01 11.32
CA VAL A 167 -6.29 1.04 10.54
C VAL A 167 -5.78 0.53 9.18
N PRO A 168 -6.64 -0.13 8.36
CA PRO A 168 -6.20 -0.87 7.17
C PRO A 168 -5.42 0.00 6.17
N GLY A 169 -5.80 1.27 6.01
CA GLY A 169 -5.06 2.21 5.15
C GLY A 169 -3.65 2.52 5.66
N PHE A 170 -3.48 2.73 6.97
CA PHE A 170 -2.17 3.00 7.55
C PHE A 170 -1.27 1.77 7.53
N SER A 171 -1.80 0.61 7.90
CA SER A 171 -1.02 -0.63 7.91
C SER A 171 -0.60 -1.07 6.51
N ALA A 172 -1.49 -0.95 5.51
CA ALA A 172 -1.16 -1.31 4.13
C ALA A 172 -0.10 -0.41 3.51
N ALA A 173 -0.20 0.92 3.70
CA ALA A 173 0.85 1.80 3.23
C ALA A 173 2.20 1.55 3.94
N LEU A 174 2.20 1.27 5.25
CA LEU A 174 3.44 1.01 5.98
C LEU A 174 4.10 -0.27 5.50
N THR A 175 3.29 -1.31 5.28
CA THR A 175 3.72 -2.59 4.73
C THR A 175 4.29 -2.42 3.33
N TYR A 176 3.64 -1.62 2.46
CA TYR A 176 4.17 -1.29 1.15
C TYR A 176 5.52 -0.56 1.24
N TYR A 177 5.63 0.48 2.07
CA TYR A 177 6.87 1.24 2.22
C TYR A 177 8.03 0.35 2.70
N ASP A 178 7.79 -0.46 3.74
CA ASP A 178 8.79 -1.39 4.26
C ASP A 178 9.14 -2.52 3.27
N GLY A 179 8.20 -2.92 2.41
CA GLY A 179 8.45 -3.86 1.33
C GLY A 179 9.30 -3.24 0.23
N TYR A 180 8.92 -2.06 -0.25
CA TYR A 180 9.55 -1.37 -1.36
C TYR A 180 11.01 -0.98 -1.08
N ARG A 181 11.32 -0.55 0.15
CA ARG A 181 12.70 -0.13 0.51
C ARG A 181 13.68 -1.28 0.76
N ARG A 182 13.25 -2.54 0.65
CA ARG A 182 14.09 -3.72 0.92
C ARG A 182 14.59 -4.35 -0.38
N GLY A 183 15.92 -4.38 -0.56
CA GLY A 183 16.54 -5.09 -1.69
C GLY A 183 16.34 -6.61 -1.68
N ARG A 184 15.94 -7.21 -0.55
CA ARG A 184 15.59 -8.63 -0.42
C ARG A 184 14.33 -8.81 0.41
N LEU A 185 13.32 -9.45 -0.17
CA LEU A 185 12.07 -9.83 0.47
C LEU A 185 12.03 -11.34 0.75
N PRO A 186 11.17 -11.81 1.67
CA PRO A 186 11.00 -13.23 1.96
C PRO A 186 10.31 -14.04 0.84
N ALA A 187 10.11 -13.44 -0.34
CA ALA A 187 9.53 -14.12 -1.51
C ALA A 187 10.37 -15.31 -2.01
N ASN A 188 11.63 -15.43 -1.59
CA ASN A 188 12.44 -16.63 -1.82
C ASN A 188 11.83 -17.88 -1.14
N LEU A 189 11.20 -17.73 0.03
CA LEU A 189 10.49 -18.84 0.67
C LEU A 189 9.21 -19.19 -0.10
N LEU A 190 8.50 -18.19 -0.61
CA LEU A 190 7.33 -18.41 -1.47
C LEU A 190 7.72 -19.19 -2.73
N GLN A 191 8.85 -18.84 -3.36
CA GLN A 191 9.36 -19.60 -4.52
C GLN A 191 9.74 -21.03 -4.15
N ALA A 192 10.43 -21.23 -3.02
CA ALA A 192 10.74 -22.58 -2.52
C ALA A 192 9.48 -23.41 -2.27
N GLN A 193 8.43 -22.83 -1.69
CA GLN A 193 7.15 -23.50 -1.47
C GLN A 193 6.49 -23.88 -2.81
N ARG A 194 6.41 -22.96 -3.77
CA ARG A 194 5.84 -23.22 -5.10
C ARG A 194 6.60 -24.31 -5.85
N ASP A 195 7.92 -24.32 -5.76
CA ASP A 195 8.73 -25.38 -6.36
C ASP A 195 8.52 -26.72 -5.64
N TYR A 196 8.39 -26.71 -4.31
CA TYR A 196 8.16 -27.90 -3.50
C TYR A 196 6.86 -28.64 -3.87
N PHE A 197 5.72 -27.95 -3.84
CA PHE A 197 4.42 -28.63 -4.03
C PHE A 197 3.98 -28.69 -5.49
N GLY A 198 4.60 -27.93 -6.39
CA GLY A 198 4.10 -27.71 -7.75
C GLY A 198 5.15 -27.68 -8.84
N ALA A 199 6.43 -27.94 -8.54
CA ALA A 199 7.55 -27.92 -9.51
C ALA A 199 7.59 -26.64 -10.37
N HIS A 200 7.21 -25.51 -9.76
CA HIS A 200 7.12 -24.22 -10.45
C HIS A 200 8.46 -23.57 -10.79
N THR A 201 9.58 -24.19 -10.42
CA THR A 201 10.95 -23.68 -10.58
C THR A 201 11.21 -22.36 -9.84
N TYR A 202 12.47 -21.96 -9.75
CA TYR A 202 12.90 -20.68 -9.19
C TYR A 202 14.23 -20.20 -9.79
N GLU A 203 14.52 -18.92 -9.67
CA GLU A 203 15.83 -18.34 -10.03
C GLU A 203 16.76 -18.26 -8.81
N ARG A 204 18.07 -18.31 -9.03
CA ARG A 204 19.09 -18.25 -7.97
C ARG A 204 19.87 -16.93 -7.99
N THR A 205 20.28 -16.45 -6.82
CA THR A 205 21.02 -15.17 -6.69
C THR A 205 22.49 -15.27 -7.12
N ASP A 206 23.03 -16.47 -7.22
CA ASP A 206 24.41 -16.76 -7.65
C ASP A 206 24.49 -17.16 -9.12
N LYS A 207 23.41 -16.97 -9.88
CA LYS A 207 23.28 -17.32 -11.30
C LYS A 207 22.75 -16.14 -12.12
N PRO A 208 23.04 -16.08 -13.43
CA PRO A 208 22.43 -15.10 -14.31
C PRO A 208 20.91 -15.10 -14.22
N ARG A 209 20.30 -13.90 -14.28
CA ARG A 209 18.85 -13.72 -14.24
C ARG A 209 18.20 -14.41 -15.44
N GLY A 210 17.08 -15.08 -15.20
CA GLY A 210 16.35 -15.86 -16.21
C GLY A 210 16.75 -17.34 -16.29
N GLU A 211 17.83 -17.77 -15.62
CA GLU A 211 18.11 -19.20 -15.43
C GLU A 211 17.19 -19.80 -14.36
N THR A 212 16.49 -20.87 -14.72
CA THR A 212 15.53 -21.55 -13.84
C THR A 212 16.08 -22.85 -13.27
N PHE A 213 15.72 -23.13 -12.03
CA PHE A 213 16.15 -24.30 -11.26
C PHE A 213 14.93 -24.98 -10.65
N HIS A 214 14.97 -26.30 -10.58
CA HIS A 214 14.04 -27.12 -9.82
C HIS A 214 14.83 -27.94 -8.81
N THR A 215 14.36 -28.02 -7.57
CA THR A 215 14.94 -28.90 -6.56
C THR A 215 14.03 -30.11 -6.37
N ASP A 216 14.59 -31.32 -6.35
CA ASP A 216 13.87 -32.50 -5.88
C ASP A 216 13.80 -32.51 -4.34
N TRP A 217 12.87 -31.75 -3.79
CA TRP A 217 12.75 -31.53 -2.35
C TRP A 217 12.44 -32.80 -1.55
N ILE A 218 11.83 -33.81 -2.18
CA ILE A 218 11.51 -35.08 -1.53
C ILE A 218 12.77 -35.92 -1.40
N ARG A 219 13.62 -35.96 -2.43
CA ARG A 219 14.91 -36.64 -2.39
C ARG A 219 15.89 -35.97 -1.44
N GLU A 220 15.89 -34.64 -1.36
CA GLU A 220 16.74 -33.88 -0.44
C GLU A 220 16.30 -33.98 1.03
N ARG A 221 15.12 -34.57 1.28
CA ARG A 221 14.60 -34.85 2.62
C ARG A 221 15.36 -36.05 3.22
N ASN A 222 16.61 -35.82 3.63
CA ASN A 222 17.35 -36.76 4.46
C ASN A 222 16.66 -36.82 5.84
N ILE A 223 15.78 -37.80 6.02
CA ILE A 223 15.27 -38.23 7.33
C ILE A 223 16.23 -39.26 7.90
#